data_AF-A0ABD1J7R2-F1
#
_entry.id   AF-A0ABD1J7R2-F1
#
_cell.length_a   1.000
_cell.length_b   1.000
_cell.length_c   1.000
_cell.angle_alpha   90.00
_cell.angle_beta   90.00
_cell.angle_gamma   90.00
#
_symmetry.space_group_name_H-M   'P 1'
#
loop_
_entity.id
_entity.type
_entity.pdbx_description
1 polymer ?
#
loop_
_entity_poly.entity_id
_entity_poly.type
_entity_poly.pdbx_seq_one_letter_code
_entity_poly.pdbx_strand_id
1 'polypeptide(L)'
;MTRPHLSCLPPHTTTHHGPTAANIPSPHFDKQYAYNVRHMFGKEGKRTDYTPFSCMKVILSNPPSQGDYHGCPFRHSDPELLKQKLQSYKLSPSGISQILDLVKGMHYQLACQKYFEMTHGIEDAGFSLNHPNQYFIESQKLLGGGREVKREPETPQRGPNPATKTPSTPHPTTQALSKQDAAEMEDLDSLFQDE
;
A
#
# COMPACT_ATOMS: atom_id res chain seq x y z
N MET A 1 39.96 9.84 -3.97
CA MET A 1 38.86 9.84 -2.99
C MET A 1 37.63 10.41 -3.66
N THR A 2 36.91 9.56 -4.40
CA THR A 2 35.77 9.93 -5.25
C THR A 2 34.48 9.67 -4.47
N ARG A 3 33.69 10.73 -4.29
CA ARG A 3 32.35 10.69 -3.69
C ARG A 3 31.43 9.78 -4.53
N PRO A 4 30.65 8.85 -3.93
CA PRO A 4 29.61 8.17 -4.67
C PRO A 4 28.49 9.16 -4.99
N HIS A 5 28.13 9.18 -6.26
CA HIS A 5 27.21 10.08 -6.93
C HIS A 5 25.77 9.81 -6.46
N LEU A 6 25.20 10.75 -5.69
CA LEU A 6 23.85 10.74 -5.15
C LEU A 6 22.83 11.05 -6.27
N SER A 7 22.56 10.10 -7.19
CA SER A 7 21.63 10.35 -8.32
C SER A 7 20.81 9.14 -8.79
N CYS A 8 20.48 8.22 -7.89
CA CYS A 8 19.64 7.07 -8.23
C CYS A 8 18.26 7.10 -7.56
N LEU A 9 17.59 8.26 -7.57
CA LEU A 9 16.13 8.28 -7.50
C LEU A 9 15.63 8.69 -8.87
N PRO A 10 15.00 7.79 -9.64
CA PRO A 10 14.37 8.21 -10.87
C PRO A 10 13.17 9.13 -10.53
N PRO A 11 13.03 10.28 -11.20
CA PRO A 11 11.80 11.05 -11.18
C PRO A 11 10.81 10.34 -12.11
N HIS A 12 10.29 9.19 -11.70
CA HIS A 12 9.11 8.63 -12.34
C HIS A 12 7.91 9.12 -11.54
N THR A 13 7.48 10.35 -11.85
CA THR A 13 6.06 10.66 -11.82
C THR A 13 5.40 9.72 -12.83
N THR A 14 5.10 8.50 -12.41
CA THR A 14 4.12 7.68 -13.10
C THR A 14 2.85 8.51 -13.06
N THR A 15 2.48 9.09 -14.18
CA THR A 15 1.19 9.76 -14.34
C THR A 15 0.14 8.76 -13.89
N HIS A 16 -0.52 9.02 -12.76
CA HIS A 16 -1.70 8.24 -12.38
C HIS A 16 -2.69 8.39 -13.52
N HIS A 17 -2.97 7.30 -14.26
CA HIS A 17 -3.98 7.27 -15.33
C HIS A 17 -5.40 7.17 -14.76
N GLY A 18 -5.59 7.59 -13.51
CA GLY A 18 -6.89 7.71 -12.86
C GLY A 18 -7.29 9.17 -12.72
N PRO A 19 -8.58 9.45 -12.47
CA PRO A 19 -9.05 10.79 -12.18
C PRO A 19 -8.30 11.32 -10.95
N THR A 20 -7.42 12.30 -11.13
CA THR A 20 -6.80 13.02 -10.02
C THR A 20 -7.61 14.28 -9.77
N ALA A 21 -7.67 14.75 -8.51
CA ALA A 21 -8.37 16.01 -8.19
C ALA A 21 -7.86 17.21 -9.03
N ALA A 22 -6.64 17.12 -9.58
CA ALA A 22 -6.08 18.11 -10.49
C ALA A 22 -6.74 18.13 -11.90
N ASN A 23 -7.34 17.02 -12.34
CA ASN A 23 -7.94 16.86 -13.67
C ASN A 23 -9.47 16.73 -13.63
N ILE A 24 -10.09 16.82 -12.45
CA ILE A 24 -11.55 16.75 -12.28
C ILE A 24 -12.04 18.12 -11.81
N PRO A 25 -13.07 18.72 -12.45
CA PRO A 25 -13.69 19.93 -11.94
C PRO A 25 -14.15 19.74 -10.48
N SER A 26 -13.80 20.67 -9.59
CA SER A 26 -14.15 20.62 -8.15
C SER A 26 -15.56 20.09 -7.83
N PRO A 27 -16.66 20.59 -8.46
CA PRO A 27 -18.00 20.11 -8.11
C PRO A 27 -18.24 18.62 -8.42
N HIS A 28 -17.55 18.07 -9.42
CA HIS A 28 -17.63 16.65 -9.77
C HIS A 28 -16.83 15.79 -8.77
N PHE A 29 -15.65 16.27 -8.36
CA PHE A 29 -14.84 15.60 -7.34
C PHE A 29 -15.57 15.53 -5.99
N ASP A 30 -16.15 16.64 -5.56
CA ASP A 30 -16.84 16.74 -4.27
C ASP A 30 -18.05 15.79 -4.22
N LYS A 31 -18.79 15.67 -5.33
CA LYS A 31 -19.96 14.80 -5.42
C LYS A 31 -19.60 13.31 -5.42
N GLN A 32 -18.55 12.91 -6.12
CA GLN A 32 -18.27 11.49 -6.37
C GLN A 32 -17.19 10.89 -5.47
N TYR A 33 -16.24 11.68 -4.98
CA TYR A 33 -15.03 11.14 -4.32
C TYR A 33 -14.83 11.66 -2.89
N ALA A 34 -15.21 12.91 -2.60
CA ALA A 34 -14.90 13.53 -1.30
C ALA A 34 -15.57 12.83 -0.10
N TYR A 35 -16.74 12.24 -0.27
CA TYR A 35 -17.37 11.42 0.78
C TYR A 35 -16.51 10.19 1.10
N ASN A 36 -16.13 9.41 0.08
CA ASN A 36 -15.35 8.18 0.25
C ASN A 36 -14.00 8.44 0.91
N VAL A 37 -13.32 9.52 0.51
CA VAL A 37 -12.04 9.91 1.14
C VAL A 37 -12.24 10.20 2.63
N ARG A 38 -13.23 11.03 3.00
CA ARG A 38 -13.50 11.33 4.42
C ARG A 38 -13.90 10.09 5.21
N HIS A 39 -14.66 9.17 4.60
CA HIS A 39 -15.03 7.90 5.20
C HIS A 39 -13.81 7.00 5.47
N MET A 40 -12.87 6.89 4.52
CA MET A 40 -11.63 6.12 4.70
C MET A 40 -10.76 6.63 5.84
N PHE A 41 -10.82 7.94 6.15
CA PHE A 41 -10.17 8.54 7.31
C PHE A 41 -11.04 8.54 8.59
N GLY A 42 -12.15 7.81 8.59
CA GLY A 42 -13.07 7.73 9.74
C GLY A 42 -13.73 9.06 10.10
N LYS A 43 -13.83 10.01 9.16
CA LYS A 43 -14.46 11.32 9.38
C LYS A 43 -15.96 11.31 9.06
N GLU A 44 -16.47 10.26 8.44
CA GLU A 44 -17.88 10.05 8.10
C GLU A 44 -18.39 8.69 8.61
N GLY A 45 -19.71 8.48 8.59
CA GLY A 45 -20.34 7.20 8.90
C GLY A 45 -20.00 6.66 10.30
N LYS A 46 -19.67 5.37 10.38
CA LYS A 46 -19.29 4.67 11.64
C LYS A 46 -17.98 5.17 12.26
N ARG A 47 -17.25 6.05 11.57
CA ARG A 47 -15.94 6.57 11.99
C ARG A 47 -14.91 5.46 12.25
N THR A 48 -14.92 4.46 11.38
CA THR A 48 -13.99 3.32 11.44
C THR A 48 -12.58 3.77 11.02
N ASP A 49 -11.57 3.38 11.79
CA ASP A 49 -10.17 3.57 11.44
C ASP A 49 -9.71 2.45 10.48
N TYR A 50 -9.70 2.75 9.18
CA TYR A 50 -9.35 1.78 8.15
C TYR A 50 -7.84 1.53 8.12
N THR A 51 -7.44 0.33 8.53
CA THR A 51 -6.04 -0.09 8.44
C THR A 51 -5.63 -0.35 6.99
N PRO A 52 -4.48 0.20 6.53
CA PRO A 52 -3.92 -0.10 5.22
C PRO A 52 -3.71 -1.60 4.98
N PHE A 53 -3.73 -2.01 3.72
CA PHE A 53 -3.64 -3.43 3.37
C PHE A 53 -2.23 -3.97 3.51
N SER A 54 -2.11 -5.15 4.15
CA SER A 54 -0.87 -5.93 4.21
C SER A 54 -0.52 -6.55 2.85
N CYS A 55 0.74 -6.95 2.66
CA CYS A 55 1.17 -7.62 1.42
C CYS A 55 0.31 -8.85 1.13
N MET A 56 0.02 -9.66 2.15
CA MET A 56 -0.83 -10.85 1.99
C MET A 56 -2.23 -10.51 1.48
N LYS A 57 -2.84 -9.46 2.02
CA LYS A 57 -4.15 -9.01 1.54
C LYS A 57 -4.06 -8.53 0.08
N VAL A 58 -3.06 -7.72 -0.25
CA VAL A 58 -2.83 -7.21 -1.62
C VAL A 58 -2.54 -8.34 -2.64
N ILE A 59 -1.94 -9.45 -2.20
CA ILE A 59 -1.58 -10.60 -3.06
C ILE A 59 -2.74 -11.58 -3.27
N LEU A 60 -3.59 -11.78 -2.25
CA LEU A 60 -4.56 -12.88 -2.24
C LEU A 60 -6.02 -12.45 -2.36
N SER A 61 -6.35 -11.17 -2.19
CA SER A 61 -7.73 -10.69 -2.25
C SER A 61 -8.17 -10.39 -3.67
N ASN A 62 -8.51 -9.14 -4.00
CA ASN A 62 -9.04 -8.74 -5.30
C ASN A 62 -7.92 -8.73 -6.37
N PRO A 63 -7.91 -9.67 -7.33
CA PRO A 63 -6.96 -9.60 -8.43
C PRO A 63 -7.35 -8.43 -9.35
N PRO A 64 -6.39 -7.66 -9.87
CA PRO A 64 -6.66 -6.55 -10.78
C PRO A 64 -7.18 -7.06 -12.13
N SER A 65 -8.14 -6.34 -12.70
CA SER A 65 -8.67 -6.54 -14.05
C SER A 65 -8.01 -5.60 -15.07
N GLN A 66 -8.38 -5.71 -16.35
CA GLN A 66 -7.86 -4.80 -17.37
C GLN A 66 -8.25 -3.35 -17.06
N GLY A 67 -7.26 -2.45 -17.00
CA GLY A 67 -7.45 -1.05 -16.59
C GLY A 67 -7.22 -0.79 -15.10
N ASP A 68 -7.09 -1.83 -14.28
CA ASP A 68 -6.73 -1.69 -12.87
C ASP A 68 -5.22 -1.61 -12.65
N TYR A 69 -4.83 -0.77 -11.68
CA TYR A 69 -3.44 -0.59 -11.27
C TYR A 69 -3.17 -1.00 -9.82
N HIS A 70 -4.11 -1.72 -9.19
CA HIS A 70 -3.97 -2.22 -7.82
C HIS A 70 -3.33 -3.61 -7.77
N GLY A 71 -3.01 -4.09 -6.57
CA GLY A 71 -2.44 -5.43 -6.35
C GLY A 71 -0.91 -5.46 -6.27
N CYS A 72 -0.36 -6.68 -6.20
CA CYS A 72 1.08 -6.91 -6.10
C CYS A 72 1.71 -7.11 -7.50
N PRO A 73 2.65 -6.24 -7.95
CA PRO A 73 3.28 -6.38 -9.26
C PRO A 73 4.01 -7.71 -9.46
N PHE A 74 4.61 -8.25 -8.40
CA PHE A 74 5.32 -9.53 -8.44
C PHE A 74 4.39 -10.74 -8.61
N ARG A 75 3.07 -10.55 -8.41
CA ARG A 75 2.06 -11.60 -8.58
C ARG A 75 1.19 -11.40 -9.82
N HIS A 76 0.74 -10.16 -10.05
CA HIS A 76 -0.32 -9.88 -11.02
C HIS A 76 0.20 -9.32 -12.35
N SER A 77 1.46 -8.89 -12.44
CA SER A 77 2.04 -8.51 -13.74
C SER A 77 2.61 -9.74 -14.44
N ASP A 78 2.47 -9.79 -15.76
CA ASP A 78 3.13 -10.80 -16.58
C ASP A 78 4.67 -10.75 -16.39
N PRO A 79 5.37 -11.90 -16.40
CA PRO A 79 6.82 -11.94 -16.21
C PRO A 79 7.59 -11.07 -17.20
N GLU A 80 7.19 -11.03 -18.47
CA GLU A 80 7.80 -10.19 -19.50
C GLU A 80 7.63 -8.70 -19.20
N LEU A 81 6.42 -8.29 -18.80
CA LEU A 81 6.12 -6.90 -18.44
C LEU A 81 6.85 -6.51 -17.15
N LEU A 82 6.90 -7.40 -16.16
CA LEU A 82 7.64 -7.21 -14.92
C LEU A 82 9.13 -7.01 -15.21
N LYS A 83 9.72 -7.84 -16.09
CA LYS A 83 11.11 -7.71 -16.53
C LYS A 83 11.37 -6.34 -17.15
N GLN A 84 10.52 -5.87 -18.07
CA GLN A 84 10.65 -4.55 -18.68
C GLN A 84 10.58 -3.42 -17.65
N LYS A 85 9.66 -3.50 -16.67
CA LYS A 85 9.58 -2.53 -15.56
C LYS A 85 10.84 -2.55 -14.70
N LEU A 86 11.36 -3.72 -14.35
CA LEU A 86 12.58 -3.84 -13.56
C LEU A 86 13.81 -3.29 -14.31
N GLN A 87 13.84 -3.44 -15.64
CA GLN A 87 14.87 -2.84 -16.49
C GLN A 87 14.79 -1.31 -16.53
N SER A 88 13.58 -0.72 -16.58
CA SER A 88 13.41 0.74 -16.56
C SER A 88 13.86 1.34 -15.22
N TYR A 89 13.76 0.58 -14.13
CA TYR A 89 14.33 0.94 -12.82
C TYR A 89 15.85 0.78 -12.72
N LYS A 90 16.53 0.47 -13.83
CA LYS A 90 18.00 0.36 -13.93
C LYS A 90 18.61 -0.72 -13.03
N LEU A 91 17.85 -1.80 -12.78
CA LEU A 91 18.37 -2.97 -12.06
C LEU A 91 19.34 -3.77 -12.93
N SER A 92 20.32 -4.42 -12.29
CA SER A 92 21.26 -5.28 -13.00
C SER A 92 20.55 -6.49 -13.61
N PRO A 93 20.94 -6.96 -14.81
CA PRO A 93 20.29 -8.11 -15.44
C PRO A 93 20.32 -9.38 -14.57
N SER A 94 21.40 -9.59 -13.81
CA SER A 94 21.50 -10.70 -12.85
C SER A 94 20.48 -10.57 -11.72
N GLY A 95 20.30 -9.36 -11.18
CA GLY A 95 19.32 -9.11 -10.13
C GLY A 95 17.88 -9.31 -10.59
N ILE A 96 17.57 -8.89 -11.82
CA ILE A 96 16.27 -9.13 -12.44
C ILE A 96 15.97 -10.62 -12.55
N SER A 97 16.94 -11.44 -12.99
CA SER A 97 16.78 -12.89 -13.04
C SER A 97 16.48 -13.49 -11.67
N GLN A 98 17.19 -13.07 -10.62
CA GLN A 98 16.94 -13.53 -9.24
C GLN A 98 15.53 -13.19 -8.76
N ILE A 99 15.06 -11.96 -9.04
CA ILE A 99 13.69 -11.54 -8.70
C ILE A 99 12.66 -12.40 -9.45
N LEU A 100 12.87 -12.64 -10.75
CA LEU A 100 11.96 -13.46 -11.54
C LEU A 100 11.94 -14.92 -11.07
N ASP A 101 13.05 -15.47 -10.60
CA ASP A 101 13.11 -16.83 -10.06
C ASP A 101 12.36 -16.94 -8.72
N LEU A 102 12.44 -15.91 -7.86
CA LEU A 102 11.61 -15.82 -6.65
C LEU A 102 10.10 -15.74 -7.00
N VAL A 103 9.75 -14.99 -8.04
CA VAL A 103 8.36 -14.92 -8.53
C VAL A 103 7.86 -16.28 -9.03
N LYS A 104 8.67 -17.02 -9.79
CA LYS A 104 8.33 -18.40 -10.22
C LYS A 104 8.13 -19.34 -9.03
N GLY A 105 8.90 -19.16 -7.96
CA GLY A 105 8.74 -19.87 -6.69
C GLY A 105 7.56 -19.37 -5.83
N MET A 106 6.75 -18.44 -6.32
CA MET A 106 5.66 -17.79 -5.59
C MET A 106 6.10 -17.03 -4.32
N HIS A 107 7.38 -16.67 -4.23
CA HIS A 107 7.95 -15.93 -3.11
C HIS A 107 7.87 -14.41 -3.34
N TYR A 108 6.66 -13.89 -3.53
CA TYR A 108 6.43 -12.50 -3.96
C TYR A 108 6.96 -11.44 -2.98
N GLN A 109 6.87 -11.70 -1.68
CA GLN A 109 7.39 -10.79 -0.66
C GLN A 109 8.93 -10.74 -0.67
N LEU A 110 9.58 -11.90 -0.87
CA LEU A 110 11.04 -11.97 -1.02
C LEU A 110 11.48 -11.30 -2.32
N ALA A 111 10.72 -11.44 -3.41
CA ALA A 111 10.98 -10.72 -4.66
C ALA A 111 10.95 -9.19 -4.46
N CYS A 112 9.95 -8.70 -3.70
CA CYS A 112 9.83 -7.28 -3.33
C CYS A 112 10.97 -6.81 -2.41
N GLN A 113 11.38 -7.65 -1.46
CA GLN A 113 12.56 -7.38 -0.62
C GLN A 113 13.85 -7.35 -1.43
N LYS A 114 14.02 -8.28 -2.39
CA LYS A 114 15.20 -8.30 -3.24
C LYS A 114 15.28 -7.05 -4.13
N TYR A 115 14.12 -6.57 -4.59
CA TYR A 115 13.99 -5.27 -5.23
C TYR A 115 14.39 -4.11 -4.30
N PHE A 116 13.96 -4.12 -3.04
CA PHE A 116 14.37 -3.13 -2.04
C PHE A 116 15.89 -3.07 -1.89
N GLU A 117 16.54 -4.21 -1.67
CA GLU A 117 18.00 -4.32 -1.50
C GLU A 117 18.75 -3.70 -2.68
N MET A 118 18.35 -4.07 -3.90
CA MET A 118 19.03 -3.60 -5.12
C MET A 118 18.82 -2.11 -5.38
N THR A 119 17.63 -1.57 -5.09
CA THR A 119 17.34 -0.15 -5.30
C THR A 119 17.99 0.75 -4.25
N HIS A 120 18.22 0.23 -3.04
CA HIS A 120 18.90 0.96 -1.97
C HIS A 120 20.41 0.71 -1.92
N GLY A 121 20.92 -0.26 -2.70
CA GLY A 121 22.35 -0.59 -2.74
C GLY A 121 22.86 -1.24 -1.46
N ILE A 122 22.02 -2.04 -0.80
CA ILE A 122 22.35 -2.79 0.43
C ILE A 122 22.36 -4.29 0.14
N GLU A 123 23.16 -5.04 0.89
CA GLU A 123 23.25 -6.51 0.73
C GLU A 123 22.12 -7.25 1.44
N ASP A 124 21.70 -6.74 2.60
CA ASP A 124 20.62 -7.30 3.42
C ASP A 124 19.76 -6.15 3.98
N ALA A 125 18.45 -6.28 3.84
CA ALA A 125 17.48 -5.36 4.40
C ALA A 125 17.38 -5.47 5.94
N GLY A 126 17.69 -6.64 6.52
CA GLY A 126 17.66 -6.85 7.97
C GLY A 126 16.26 -6.89 8.61
N PHE A 127 15.21 -7.00 7.79
CA PHE A 127 13.82 -7.20 8.24
C PHE A 127 13.11 -8.18 7.30
N SER A 128 11.90 -8.65 7.66
CA SER A 128 11.06 -9.43 6.75
C SER A 128 9.90 -8.57 6.27
N LEU A 129 9.80 -8.35 4.94
CA LEU A 129 8.79 -7.47 4.37
C LEU A 129 7.39 -8.10 4.40
N ASN A 130 6.45 -7.48 5.10
CA ASN A 130 5.06 -7.95 5.19
C ASN A 130 3.99 -6.90 4.88
N HIS A 131 4.37 -5.63 4.75
CA HIS A 131 3.43 -4.53 4.52
C HIS A 131 4.01 -3.45 3.58
N PRO A 132 3.24 -2.89 2.62
CA PRO A 132 3.71 -1.80 1.76
C PRO A 132 4.20 -0.56 2.54
N ASN A 133 3.45 -0.12 3.55
CA ASN A 133 3.89 0.96 4.44
C ASN A 133 5.19 0.65 5.19
N GLN A 134 5.49 -0.63 5.51
CA GLN A 134 6.77 -1.00 6.13
C GLN A 134 7.91 -0.77 5.13
N TYR A 135 7.76 -1.20 3.86
CA TYR A 135 8.72 -0.91 2.80
C TYR A 135 9.03 0.60 2.75
N PHE A 136 7.99 1.43 2.75
CA PHE A 136 8.16 2.88 2.69
C PHE A 136 8.89 3.43 3.91
N ILE A 137 8.50 3.02 5.13
CA ILE A 137 9.13 3.49 6.36
C ILE A 137 10.63 3.12 6.38
N GLU A 138 10.97 1.87 6.06
CA GLU A 138 12.37 1.43 6.04
C GLU A 138 13.17 2.12 4.92
N SER A 139 12.56 2.31 3.74
CA SER A 139 13.17 3.07 2.65
C SER A 139 13.51 4.50 3.08
N GLN A 140 12.56 5.19 3.72
CA GLN A 140 12.77 6.55 4.21
C GLN A 140 13.86 6.63 5.28
N LYS A 141 14.03 5.61 6.12
CA LYS A 141 15.15 5.57 7.10
C LYS A 141 16.50 5.50 6.41
N LEU A 142 16.63 4.70 5.35
CA LEU A 142 17.87 4.56 4.59
C LEU A 142 18.21 5.81 3.79
N LEU A 143 17.21 6.46 3.17
CA LEU A 143 17.41 7.68 2.39
C LEU A 143 17.59 8.93 3.28
N GLY A 144 16.90 8.97 4.42
CA GLY A 144 16.83 10.13 5.31
C GLY A 144 18.02 10.31 6.25
N GLY A 145 19.03 9.44 6.18
CA GLY A 145 20.27 9.57 6.97
C GLY A 145 20.05 9.62 8.48
N GLY A 146 19.05 8.88 9.00
CA GLY A 146 18.77 8.85 10.45
C GLY A 146 18.03 10.08 11.00
N ARG A 147 17.47 10.95 10.16
CA ARG A 147 16.48 11.92 10.66
C ARG A 147 15.19 11.19 10.98
N GLU A 148 15.03 10.78 12.24
CA GLU A 148 13.72 10.46 12.80
C GLU A 148 12.78 11.62 12.46
N VAL A 149 11.80 11.36 11.60
CA VAL A 149 10.62 12.20 11.54
C VAL A 149 9.98 12.05 12.91
N LYS A 150 10.26 13.02 13.78
CA LYS A 150 9.63 13.19 15.09
C LYS A 150 8.12 13.21 14.84
N ARG A 151 7.48 12.05 14.98
CA ARG A 151 6.03 11.99 15.19
C ARG A 151 5.81 12.82 16.44
N GLU A 152 5.01 13.88 16.31
CA GLU A 152 4.49 14.53 17.49
C GLU A 152 3.80 13.47 18.36
N PRO A 153 4.07 13.46 19.67
CA PRO A 153 3.27 12.65 20.57
C PRO A 153 1.87 13.24 20.59
N GLU A 154 0.90 12.49 20.05
CA GLU A 154 -0.51 12.76 20.28
C GLU A 154 -0.72 12.92 21.79
N THR A 155 -1.16 14.10 22.19
CA THR A 155 -1.36 14.46 23.60
C THR A 155 -2.51 13.62 24.15
N PRO A 156 -2.35 12.86 25.25
CA PRO A 156 -3.47 12.13 25.85
C PRO A 156 -4.46 13.13 26.44
N GLN A 157 -5.58 13.39 25.75
CA GLN A 157 -6.67 14.16 26.34
C GLN A 157 -7.35 13.33 27.43
N ARG A 158 -7.18 13.84 28.64
CA ARG A 158 -7.71 13.37 29.92
C ARG A 158 -9.21 13.65 30.01
N GLY A 159 -10.03 12.61 30.09
CA GLY A 159 -11.41 12.66 30.59
C GLY A 159 -11.55 11.75 31.81
N PRO A 160 -12.22 12.17 32.90
CA PRO A 160 -12.29 11.39 34.14
C PRO A 160 -13.37 10.30 34.07
N ASN A 161 -12.98 9.05 34.36
CA ASN A 161 -13.90 7.96 34.71
C ASN A 161 -14.25 8.03 36.20
N PRO A 162 -15.37 7.41 36.61
CA PRO A 162 -15.33 6.53 37.78
C PRO A 162 -15.75 5.09 37.48
N ALA A 163 -15.12 4.19 38.25
CA ALA A 163 -15.03 2.74 38.14
C ALA A 163 -16.35 1.93 38.23
N THR A 164 -16.35 0.72 37.64
CA THR A 164 -16.88 -0.49 38.29
C THR A 164 -16.12 -1.74 37.80
N LYS A 165 -16.02 -2.77 38.66
CA LYS A 165 -15.04 -3.87 38.68
C LYS A 165 -15.50 -5.18 38.00
N THR A 166 -14.53 -5.89 37.39
CA THR A 166 -14.31 -7.38 37.27
C THR A 166 -15.31 -8.28 36.50
N PRO A 167 -14.96 -9.53 36.08
CA PRO A 167 -13.66 -10.14 35.70
C PRO A 167 -13.67 -10.93 34.35
N SER A 168 -12.48 -11.38 33.94
CA SER A 168 -12.03 -12.12 32.74
C SER A 168 -12.69 -13.46 32.37
N THR A 169 -12.80 -13.77 31.07
CA THR A 169 -12.47 -15.07 30.38
C THR A 169 -12.67 -14.98 28.83
N PRO A 170 -12.16 -15.94 28.00
CA PRO A 170 -11.54 -15.67 26.69
C PRO A 170 -12.44 -15.79 25.43
N HIS A 171 -11.89 -15.29 24.30
CA HIS A 171 -12.34 -15.31 22.89
C HIS A 171 -13.33 -16.40 22.43
N PRO A 172 -14.18 -16.11 21.42
CA PRO A 172 -13.87 -16.65 20.08
C PRO A 172 -14.30 -15.80 18.85
N THR A 173 -13.55 -16.01 17.76
CA THR A 173 -13.98 -16.18 16.35
C THR A 173 -14.57 -15.00 15.56
N THR A 174 -13.84 -14.71 14.47
CA THR A 174 -14.29 -14.48 13.08
C THR A 174 -15.77 -14.14 12.89
N GLN A 175 -16.08 -12.89 12.56
CA GLN A 175 -17.39 -12.53 12.01
C GLN A 175 -17.30 -12.30 10.51
N ALA A 176 -18.10 -13.08 9.81
CA ALA A 176 -18.41 -12.96 8.39
C ALA A 176 -18.99 -11.59 8.08
N LEU A 177 -18.62 -11.02 6.92
CA LEU A 177 -19.28 -9.84 6.37
C LEU A 177 -20.77 -10.12 6.19
N SER A 178 -21.59 -9.17 6.60
CA SER A 178 -23.04 -9.28 6.49
C SER A 178 -23.47 -8.97 5.06
N LYS A 179 -24.58 -9.57 4.60
CA LYS A 179 -25.13 -9.37 3.24
C LYS A 179 -25.50 -7.92 2.93
N GLN A 180 -25.58 -7.06 3.94
CA GLN A 180 -25.82 -5.62 3.77
C GLN A 180 -24.56 -4.91 3.26
N ASP A 181 -23.35 -5.38 3.62
CA ASP A 181 -22.08 -4.78 3.22
C ASP A 181 -21.75 -5.01 1.71
N ALA A 182 -22.36 -6.02 1.09
CA ALA A 182 -22.21 -6.31 -0.34
C ALA A 182 -23.24 -5.54 -1.19
N ALA A 183 -24.48 -5.42 -0.71
CA ALA A 183 -25.55 -4.76 -1.46
C ALA A 183 -25.36 -3.25 -1.61
N GLU A 184 -24.75 -2.56 -0.64
CA GLU A 184 -24.42 -1.12 -0.76
C GLU A 184 -23.23 -0.85 -1.70
N MET A 185 -22.38 -1.86 -1.94
CA MET A 185 -21.27 -1.75 -2.89
C MET A 185 -21.72 -2.01 -4.32
N GLU A 186 -22.77 -2.83 -4.51
CA GLU A 186 -23.38 -3.09 -5.82
C GLU A 186 -24.25 -1.91 -6.32
N ASP A 187 -24.95 -1.19 -5.43
CA ASP A 187 -25.80 -0.04 -5.81
C ASP A 187 -25.00 1.16 -6.35
N LEU A 188 -23.74 1.31 -5.92
CA LEU A 188 -22.87 2.39 -6.38
C LEU A 188 -22.19 2.09 -7.73
N ASP A 189 -22.09 0.81 -8.11
CA ASP A 189 -21.50 0.37 -9.39
C ASP A 189 -22.50 0.58 -10.54
N SER A 190 -23.80 0.50 -10.26
CA SER A 190 -24.88 0.92 -11.17
C SER A 190 -24.85 2.41 -11.51
N LEU A 191 -24.22 3.24 -10.68
CA LEU A 191 -24.11 4.70 -10.89
C LEU A 191 -23.01 5.09 -11.90
N PHE A 192 -22.24 4.11 -12.41
CA PHE A 192 -21.20 4.30 -13.43
C PHE A 192 -21.57 3.74 -14.81
N GLN A 193 -22.80 3.24 -15.01
CA GLN A 193 -23.26 2.64 -16.28
C GLN A 193 -24.14 3.55 -17.15
N ASP A 194 -24.42 4.78 -16.73
CA ASP A 194 -25.16 5.77 -17.53
C ASP A 194 -24.19 6.77 -18.18
N GLU A 195 -23.43 6.32 -19.19
CA GLU A 195 -23.13 7.09 -20.41
C GLU A 195 -22.84 6.16 -21.60
#